data_AF-D3PVN2-F1
#
_entry.id   AF-D3PVN2-F1
#
_cell.length_a   1.000
_cell.length_b   1.000
_cell.length_c   1.000
_cell.angle_alpha   90.00
_cell.angle_beta   90.00
_cell.angle_gamma   90.00
#
_symmetry.space_group_name_H-M   'P 1'
#
loop_
_entity.id
_entity.type
_entity.pdbx_description
1 polymer ?
#
loop_
_entity_poly.entity_id
_entity_poly.type
_entity_poly.pdbx_seq_one_letter_code
_entity_poly.pdbx_strand_id
1 'polypeptide(L)'
;MKRGWRIAPVIAVLAMLVTGVLVVNSAQAEDERVGLPGGMANFTVAVGKVDAASRANWQRLGTYVFKADGTVSERHWHWTQRRREVRSYTGVRASGCPSRDCDIQTAHGFQSKSAPQQLSGKFAVSGDVVKVTWSDGLWEEWTISQPIEAKLAKLSFKASSFGASHGFGYGSNAGLDKRASMKDVAAVDHGKLRHEYYLWKTDANNKPYVDSGAGGPFWMRDWSLCGGGKCLGGETAKPTEYYLAAPNGSVTDRRDTIWHWVRQLADDRDEYCYTGNSHVKPMMQIIDSDGGFHGWVGAEASLSQTSPGTNADDVGLFEISEFSKSA
;
A
#
# COMPACT_ATOMS: atom_id res chain seq x y z
N MET A 1 -91.57 30.27 49.82
CA MET A 1 -90.85 30.81 48.65
C MET A 1 -91.21 30.00 47.40
N LYS A 2 -91.25 30.67 46.25
CA LYS A 2 -91.98 30.33 45.02
C LYS A 2 -91.25 29.35 44.08
N ARG A 3 -92.04 28.48 43.43
CA ARG A 3 -92.08 28.04 42.00
C ARG A 3 -90.77 27.83 41.20
N GLY A 4 -90.78 26.76 40.37
CA GLY A 4 -90.37 26.89 38.96
C GLY A 4 -89.81 25.64 38.27
N TRP A 5 -90.61 24.99 37.43
CA TRP A 5 -90.22 24.05 36.36
C TRP A 5 -89.42 24.74 35.22
N ARG A 6 -88.59 23.98 34.48
CA ARG A 6 -88.52 23.98 32.98
C ARG A 6 -87.56 22.93 32.40
N ILE A 7 -87.76 22.65 31.12
CA ILE A 7 -87.46 21.44 30.31
C ILE A 7 -86.47 21.77 29.16
N ALA A 8 -85.68 20.77 28.72
CA ALA A 8 -85.06 20.52 27.38
C ALA A 8 -83.85 21.38 26.89
N PRO A 9 -83.09 21.00 25.82
CA PRO A 9 -82.99 19.73 25.04
C PRO A 9 -81.55 19.21 24.76
N VAL A 10 -81.52 18.04 24.09
CA VAL A 10 -80.42 17.33 23.39
C VAL A 10 -79.84 18.12 22.21
N ILE A 11 -78.51 18.11 22.03
CA ILE A 11 -77.85 18.22 20.71
C ILE A 11 -76.72 17.18 20.64
N ALA A 12 -76.91 16.17 19.81
CA ALA A 12 -75.87 15.23 19.40
C ALA A 12 -75.27 15.72 18.08
N VAL A 13 -73.96 15.98 18.05
CA VAL A 13 -73.21 16.24 16.81
C VAL A 13 -72.41 14.98 16.50
N LEU A 14 -72.85 14.26 15.47
CA LEU A 14 -72.15 13.11 14.89
C LEU A 14 -71.11 13.64 13.90
N ALA A 15 -69.83 13.66 14.29
CA ALA A 15 -68.73 13.98 13.37
C ALA A 15 -68.26 12.70 12.67
N MET A 16 -68.58 12.57 11.38
CA MET A 16 -67.99 11.56 10.50
C MET A 16 -66.52 11.93 10.23
N LEU A 17 -65.59 11.24 10.89
CA LEU A 17 -64.18 11.25 10.54
C LEU A 17 -63.96 10.33 9.33
N VAL A 18 -63.85 10.94 8.15
CA VAL A 18 -63.35 10.28 6.94
C VAL A 18 -61.84 10.04 7.12
N THR A 19 -61.48 8.79 7.42
CA THR A 19 -60.08 8.36 7.51
C THR A 19 -59.56 8.14 6.09
N GLY A 20 -58.99 9.19 5.50
CA GLY A 20 -58.26 9.08 4.24
C GLY A 20 -56.94 8.35 4.47
N VAL A 21 -56.86 7.10 4.01
CA VAL A 21 -55.61 6.34 3.96
C VAL A 21 -54.75 6.94 2.86
N LEU A 22 -53.81 7.82 3.24
CA LEU A 22 -52.72 8.23 2.36
C LEU A 22 -51.81 7.03 2.16
N VAL A 23 -51.90 6.40 0.98
CA VAL A 23 -50.88 5.48 0.49
C VAL A 23 -49.65 6.33 0.18
N VAL A 24 -48.78 6.50 1.18
CA VAL A 24 -47.44 7.03 0.96
C VAL A 24 -46.70 5.95 0.21
N ASN A 25 -46.61 6.09 -1.12
CA ASN A 25 -45.63 5.34 -1.90
C ASN A 25 -44.25 5.80 -1.42
N SER A 26 -43.72 5.08 -0.43
CA SER A 26 -42.31 5.12 -0.08
C SER A 26 -41.57 4.60 -1.29
N ALA A 27 -41.17 5.50 -2.19
CA ALA A 27 -40.10 5.22 -3.12
C ALA A 27 -38.89 4.85 -2.24
N GLN A 28 -38.67 3.55 -2.07
CA GLN A 28 -37.44 3.06 -1.50
C GLN A 28 -36.37 3.59 -2.45
N ALA A 29 -35.61 4.59 -2.01
CA ALA A 29 -34.34 4.89 -2.60
C ALA A 29 -33.55 3.59 -2.47
N GLU A 30 -33.48 2.82 -3.55
CA GLU A 30 -32.51 1.75 -3.67
C GLU A 30 -31.17 2.44 -3.45
N ASP A 31 -30.56 2.16 -2.30
CA ASP A 31 -29.21 2.59 -1.97
C ASP A 31 -28.31 2.05 -3.08
N GLU A 32 -28.02 2.89 -4.07
CA GLU A 32 -27.29 2.53 -5.28
C GLU A 32 -25.86 2.23 -4.87
N ARG A 33 -25.63 0.98 -4.45
CA ARG A 33 -24.33 0.50 -4.02
C ARG A 33 -23.37 0.61 -5.19
N VAL A 34 -22.34 1.43 -5.01
CA VAL A 34 -21.26 1.55 -5.99
C VAL A 34 -20.50 0.22 -6.01
N GLY A 35 -20.38 -0.39 -7.18
CA GLY A 35 -19.59 -1.61 -7.36
C GLY A 35 -18.14 -1.38 -6.94
N LEU A 36 -17.62 -2.23 -6.05
CA LEU A 36 -16.23 -2.14 -5.58
C LEU A 36 -15.26 -2.48 -6.71
N PRO A 37 -14.05 -1.88 -6.77
CA PRO A 37 -13.06 -2.19 -7.80
C PRO A 37 -12.68 -3.67 -7.77
N GLY A 38 -13.04 -4.40 -8.83
CA GLY A 38 -12.84 -5.85 -8.88
C GLY A 38 -13.50 -6.62 -7.74
N GLY A 39 -14.57 -6.08 -7.12
CA GLY A 39 -15.25 -6.68 -5.98
C GLY A 39 -14.47 -6.66 -4.65
N MET A 40 -13.40 -5.87 -4.55
CA MET A 40 -12.51 -5.85 -3.39
C MET A 40 -12.59 -4.54 -2.61
N ALA A 41 -12.54 -4.61 -1.28
CA ALA A 41 -12.58 -3.42 -0.43
C ALA A 41 -11.18 -2.90 -0.03
N ASN A 42 -10.22 -3.79 0.21
CA ASN A 42 -8.95 -3.44 0.84
C ASN A 42 -7.79 -3.61 -0.13
N PHE A 43 -7.08 -2.52 -0.44
CA PHE A 43 -5.94 -2.54 -1.35
C PHE A 43 -4.65 -2.14 -0.66
N THR A 44 -3.56 -2.75 -1.06
CA THR A 44 -2.19 -2.25 -0.85
C THR A 44 -1.70 -1.63 -2.14
N VAL A 45 -1.12 -0.42 -2.07
CA VAL A 45 -0.78 0.38 -3.25
C VAL A 45 0.58 1.05 -3.11
N ALA A 46 1.29 1.17 -4.22
CA ALA A 46 2.47 2.01 -4.39
C ALA A 46 2.22 2.92 -5.60
N VAL A 47 2.37 4.24 -5.45
CA VAL A 47 2.11 5.22 -6.50
C VAL A 47 3.09 6.38 -6.38
N GLY A 48 3.53 6.94 -7.50
CA GLY A 48 4.61 7.92 -7.43
C GLY A 48 4.93 8.59 -8.75
N LYS A 49 5.71 9.67 -8.65
CA LYS A 49 6.36 10.29 -9.79
C LYS A 49 7.78 9.73 -9.91
N VAL A 50 8.03 9.07 -11.03
CA VAL A 50 9.35 8.59 -11.47
C VAL A 50 9.60 9.16 -12.87
N ASP A 51 10.50 10.13 -12.96
CA ASP A 51 10.76 10.95 -14.15
C ASP A 51 12.25 11.34 -14.18
N ALA A 52 12.97 10.90 -15.21
CA ALA A 52 14.40 11.19 -15.39
C ALA A 52 14.67 12.70 -15.44
N ALA A 53 13.77 13.51 -16.01
CA ALA A 53 13.94 14.95 -16.08
C ALA A 53 13.72 15.65 -14.73
N SER A 54 13.22 14.94 -13.72
CA SER A 54 12.96 15.49 -12.39
C SER A 54 14.03 15.06 -11.39
N ARG A 55 14.39 15.98 -10.49
CA ARG A 55 15.13 15.70 -9.24
C ARG A 55 14.23 15.87 -8.01
N ALA A 56 12.93 15.84 -8.25
CA ALA A 56 11.88 16.01 -7.25
C ALA A 56 10.89 14.84 -7.32
N ASN A 57 11.40 13.64 -7.62
CA ASN A 57 10.60 12.43 -7.62
C ASN A 57 10.09 12.13 -6.21
N TRP A 58 9.00 11.38 -6.14
CA TRP A 58 8.34 11.05 -4.89
C TRP A 58 7.54 9.76 -5.01
N GLN A 59 7.33 9.09 -3.88
CA GLN A 59 6.60 7.83 -3.77
C GLN A 59 5.64 7.90 -2.58
N ARG A 60 4.44 7.37 -2.78
CA ARG A 60 3.50 6.96 -1.73
C ARG A 60 3.42 5.43 -1.73
N LEU A 61 3.52 4.86 -0.53
CA LEU A 61 3.22 3.45 -0.27
C LEU A 61 2.12 3.41 0.79
N GLY A 62 1.06 2.65 0.58
CA GLY A 62 -0.07 2.71 1.48
C GLY A 62 -1.16 1.69 1.22
N THR A 63 -2.33 1.97 1.77
CA THR A 63 -3.53 1.15 1.61
C THR A 63 -4.72 1.99 1.21
N TYR A 64 -5.58 1.48 0.33
CA TYR A 64 -6.92 2.02 0.09
C TYR A 64 -7.99 1.15 0.74
N VAL A 65 -9.04 1.80 1.25
CA VAL A 65 -10.26 1.15 1.71
C VAL A 65 -11.43 1.76 0.95
N PHE A 66 -12.02 0.97 0.04
CA PHE A 66 -13.21 1.32 -0.73
C PHE A 66 -14.46 0.83 0.01
N LYS A 67 -15.52 1.64 -0.01
CA LYS A 67 -16.81 1.31 0.59
C LYS A 67 -17.93 1.34 -0.44
N ALA A 68 -18.98 0.55 -0.23
CA ALA A 68 -20.10 0.47 -1.16
C ALA A 68 -20.91 1.78 -1.28
N ASP A 69 -20.70 2.75 -0.37
CA ASP A 69 -21.28 4.09 -0.41
C ASP A 69 -20.55 5.07 -1.36
N GLY A 70 -19.57 4.57 -2.13
CA GLY A 70 -18.78 5.37 -3.07
C GLY A 70 -17.64 6.16 -2.43
N THR A 71 -17.34 5.95 -1.14
CA THR A 71 -16.20 6.59 -0.46
C THR A 71 -14.95 5.73 -0.48
N VAL A 72 -13.80 6.39 -0.43
CA VAL A 72 -12.49 5.76 -0.32
C VAL A 72 -11.61 6.52 0.67
N SER A 73 -10.81 5.78 1.43
CA SER A 73 -9.78 6.36 2.30
C SER A 73 -8.41 5.75 2.00
N GLU A 74 -7.37 6.57 2.06
CA GLU A 74 -5.98 6.13 1.99
C GLU A 74 -5.30 6.28 3.36
N ARG A 75 -4.42 5.33 3.67
CA ARG A 75 -3.36 5.49 4.68
C ARG A 75 -2.01 5.26 4.02
N HIS A 76 -1.09 6.23 4.05
CA HIS A 76 0.17 6.12 3.33
C HIS A 76 1.39 6.69 4.06
N TRP A 77 2.56 6.23 3.61
CA TRP A 77 3.87 6.80 3.86
C TRP A 77 4.37 7.46 2.58
N HIS A 78 5.09 8.57 2.73
CA HIS A 78 5.52 9.40 1.61
C HIS A 78 7.00 9.75 1.73
N TRP A 79 7.76 9.47 0.67
CA TRP A 79 9.15 9.90 0.50
C TRP A 79 9.31 10.76 -0.75
N THR A 80 10.17 11.78 -0.68
CA THR A 80 10.42 12.69 -1.79
C THR A 80 11.88 13.11 -1.83
N GLN A 81 12.45 13.22 -3.03
CA GLN A 81 13.81 13.75 -3.20
C GLN A 81 13.95 15.22 -2.76
N ARG A 82 12.83 15.95 -2.57
CA ARG A 82 12.84 17.31 -2.02
C ARG A 82 13.17 17.35 -0.53
N ARG A 83 12.94 16.26 0.20
CA ARG A 83 13.14 16.16 1.64
C ARG A 83 13.91 14.89 1.96
N ARG A 84 15.18 15.04 2.31
CA ARG A 84 16.05 13.91 2.61
C ARG A 84 15.88 13.50 4.05
N GLU A 85 15.63 12.21 4.24
CA GLU A 85 15.41 11.63 5.55
C GLU A 85 16.44 10.54 5.79
N VAL A 86 16.97 10.51 7.01
CA VAL A 86 17.93 9.49 7.43
C VAL A 86 17.18 8.18 7.63
N ARG A 87 17.67 7.11 7.00
CA ARG A 87 17.21 5.72 7.18
C ARG A 87 17.13 5.41 8.67
N SER A 88 16.26 4.47 9.00
CA SER A 88 16.00 4.14 10.39
C SER A 88 16.04 2.66 10.62
N TYR A 89 16.51 2.27 11.79
CA TYR A 89 16.49 0.88 12.21
C TYR A 89 15.06 0.43 12.48
N THR A 90 14.77 -0.80 12.06
CA THR A 90 13.52 -1.48 12.34
C THR A 90 13.45 -1.97 13.80
N GLY A 91 14.59 -2.08 14.48
CA GLY A 91 14.70 -2.77 15.77
C GLY A 91 14.66 -4.30 15.64
N VAL A 92 14.73 -4.84 14.42
CA VAL A 92 14.94 -6.26 14.15
C VAL A 92 16.40 -6.49 13.81
N ARG A 93 17.03 -7.42 14.51
CA ARG A 93 18.41 -7.85 14.27
C ARG A 93 18.43 -9.18 13.53
N ALA A 94 19.17 -9.24 12.44
CA ALA A 94 19.34 -10.41 11.60
C ALA A 94 20.37 -11.40 12.18
N SER A 95 20.12 -11.95 13.37
CA SER A 95 21.08 -12.86 14.01
C SER A 95 20.98 -14.30 13.50
N GLY A 96 22.12 -14.92 13.21
CA GLY A 96 22.19 -16.32 12.77
C GLY A 96 21.66 -16.53 11.36
N CYS A 97 21.74 -15.50 10.52
CA CYS A 97 21.44 -15.59 9.10
C CYS A 97 22.70 -16.00 8.31
N PRO A 98 22.57 -16.43 7.04
CA PRO A 98 23.71 -16.50 6.12
C PRO A 98 24.36 -15.14 5.89
N SER A 99 23.53 -14.08 5.85
CA SER A 99 23.97 -12.70 5.83
C SER A 99 24.57 -12.26 7.16
N ARG A 100 25.39 -11.20 7.17
CA ARG A 100 25.99 -10.66 8.41
C ARG A 100 24.93 -10.29 9.47
N ASP A 101 25.34 -10.41 10.74
CA ASP A 101 24.47 -10.09 11.87
C ASP A 101 24.30 -8.57 12.04
N CYS A 102 23.33 -7.99 11.32
CA CYS A 102 23.09 -6.55 11.27
C CYS A 102 21.70 -6.15 11.77
N ASP A 103 21.59 -4.93 12.31
CA ASP A 103 20.30 -4.32 12.63
C ASP A 103 19.67 -3.80 11.35
N ILE A 104 18.49 -4.33 11.00
CA ILE A 104 17.87 -4.12 9.69
C ILE A 104 17.37 -2.67 9.59
N GLN A 105 17.67 -2.00 8.49
CA GLN A 105 17.23 -0.63 8.20
C GLN A 105 16.01 -0.59 7.27
N THR A 106 15.28 0.52 7.32
CA THR A 106 14.21 0.87 6.38
C THR A 106 14.21 2.37 6.11
N ALA A 107 13.38 2.83 5.17
CA ALA A 107 13.18 4.26 4.94
C ALA A 107 12.55 4.93 6.17
N HIS A 108 12.97 6.16 6.44
CA HIS A 108 12.49 6.93 7.60
C HIS A 108 10.97 7.02 7.65
N GLY A 109 10.41 6.95 8.85
CA GLY A 109 8.97 7.02 9.10
C GLY A 109 8.23 5.72 8.85
N PHE A 110 8.76 4.78 8.06
CA PHE A 110 8.09 3.50 7.77
C PHE A 110 8.04 2.57 8.99
N GLN A 111 9.13 2.58 9.78
CA GLN A 111 9.24 1.90 11.07
C GLN A 111 8.41 2.56 12.18
N SER A 112 7.89 3.77 11.95
CA SER A 112 7.25 4.54 13.00
C SER A 112 5.98 3.86 13.50
N LYS A 113 5.74 4.00 14.81
CA LYS A 113 4.44 3.72 15.44
C LYS A 113 3.44 4.86 15.21
N SER A 114 3.91 6.04 14.79
CA SER A 114 3.05 7.17 14.46
C SER A 114 2.12 6.82 13.31
N ALA A 115 0.92 7.40 13.33
CA ALA A 115 -0.07 7.15 12.30
C ALA A 115 0.47 7.56 10.91
N PRO A 116 0.19 6.76 9.86
CA PRO A 116 0.45 7.17 8.49
C PRO A 116 -0.36 8.41 8.13
N GLN A 117 0.06 9.11 7.06
CA GLN A 117 -0.74 10.18 6.48
C GLN A 117 -2.06 9.61 5.95
N GLN A 118 -3.10 10.44 5.90
CA GLN A 118 -4.44 9.99 5.50
C GLN A 118 -5.02 10.91 4.43
N LEU A 119 -5.64 10.30 3.43
CA LEU A 119 -6.53 10.98 2.49
C LEU A 119 -7.93 10.36 2.57
N SER A 120 -8.92 11.16 2.23
CA SER A 120 -10.29 10.70 2.00
C SER A 120 -10.72 11.18 0.62
N GLY A 121 -11.71 10.51 0.04
CA GLY A 121 -12.23 10.86 -1.26
C GLY A 121 -13.46 10.04 -1.63
N LYS A 122 -13.82 10.13 -2.91
CA LYS A 122 -14.84 9.32 -3.54
C LYS A 122 -14.23 8.51 -4.67
N PHE A 123 -14.91 7.45 -5.08
CA PHE A 123 -14.54 6.69 -6.26
C PHE A 123 -15.74 6.39 -7.14
N ALA A 124 -15.44 6.12 -8.40
CA ALA A 124 -16.39 5.57 -9.35
C ALA A 124 -15.70 4.48 -10.16
N VAL A 125 -16.45 3.43 -10.51
CA VAL A 125 -16.00 2.36 -11.39
C VAL A 125 -16.75 2.47 -12.70
N SER A 126 -16.03 2.47 -13.82
CA SER A 126 -16.58 2.46 -15.17
C SER A 126 -15.83 1.43 -16.01
N GLY A 127 -16.52 0.34 -16.34
CA GLY A 127 -15.89 -0.82 -16.97
C GLY A 127 -14.78 -1.39 -16.09
N ASP A 128 -13.57 -1.45 -16.64
CA ASP A 128 -12.36 -1.93 -15.98
C ASP A 128 -11.53 -0.78 -15.36
N VAL A 129 -12.08 0.42 -15.21
CA VAL A 129 -11.36 1.56 -14.64
C VAL A 129 -12.00 1.99 -13.32
N VAL A 130 -11.17 2.15 -12.27
CA VAL A 130 -11.55 2.91 -11.08
C VAL A 130 -10.90 4.29 -11.15
N LYS A 131 -11.72 5.33 -10.96
CA LYS A 131 -11.27 6.69 -10.72
C LYS A 131 -11.45 7.01 -9.24
N VAL A 132 -10.38 7.43 -8.58
CA VAL A 132 -10.40 7.98 -7.24
C VAL A 132 -10.24 9.49 -7.32
N THR A 133 -11.15 10.22 -6.68
CA THR A 133 -11.09 11.68 -6.53
C THR A 133 -10.96 11.99 -5.04
N TRP A 134 -9.82 12.53 -4.65
CA TRP A 134 -9.52 12.92 -3.27
C TRP A 134 -10.26 14.20 -2.89
N SER A 135 -10.41 14.44 -1.58
CA SER A 135 -11.15 15.59 -1.03
C SER A 135 -10.55 16.95 -1.38
N ASP A 136 -9.28 17.00 -1.81
CA ASP A 136 -8.61 18.20 -2.33
C ASP A 136 -8.85 18.44 -3.83
N GLY A 137 -9.66 17.59 -4.49
CA GLY A 137 -10.00 17.66 -5.90
C GLY A 137 -8.97 17.00 -6.82
N LEU A 138 -7.85 16.50 -6.31
CA LEU A 138 -6.90 15.71 -7.07
C LEU A 138 -7.47 14.32 -7.37
N TRP A 139 -7.08 13.72 -8.49
CA TRP A 139 -7.58 12.41 -8.88
C TRP A 139 -6.50 11.51 -9.46
N GLU A 140 -6.74 10.21 -9.37
CA GLU A 140 -5.96 9.16 -10.00
C GLU A 140 -6.88 8.07 -10.58
N GLU A 141 -6.42 7.42 -11.64
CA GLU A 141 -7.12 6.36 -12.34
C GLU A 141 -6.27 5.11 -12.40
N TRP A 142 -6.95 3.97 -12.28
CA TRP A 142 -6.34 2.65 -12.31
C TRP A 142 -7.16 1.74 -13.20
N THR A 143 -6.47 0.93 -14.02
CA THR A 143 -7.09 -0.22 -14.69
C THR A 143 -7.17 -1.38 -13.70
N ILE A 144 -8.30 -2.07 -13.68
CA ILE A 144 -8.66 -3.17 -12.80
C ILE A 144 -8.52 -4.47 -13.60
N SER A 145 -7.88 -5.46 -12.99
CA SER A 145 -7.94 -6.86 -13.43
C SER A 145 -8.10 -7.78 -12.23
N GLN A 146 -8.40 -9.06 -12.44
CA GLN A 146 -8.53 -10.06 -11.39
C GLN A 146 -7.59 -11.23 -11.63
N PRO A 147 -6.33 -11.17 -11.16
CA PRO A 147 -5.39 -12.29 -11.27
C PRO A 147 -5.90 -13.57 -10.60
N ILE A 148 -6.70 -13.44 -9.52
CA ILE A 148 -7.43 -14.55 -8.92
C ILE A 148 -8.89 -14.13 -8.81
N GLU A 149 -9.74 -14.72 -9.63
CA GLU A 149 -11.17 -14.43 -9.67
C GLU A 149 -11.78 -14.48 -8.26
N ALA A 150 -12.56 -13.46 -7.91
CA ALA A 150 -13.21 -13.27 -6.61
C ALA A 150 -12.31 -13.28 -5.36
N LYS A 151 -10.97 -13.38 -5.50
CA LYS A 151 -10.04 -13.41 -4.35
C LYS A 151 -9.00 -12.30 -4.36
N LEU A 152 -8.54 -11.89 -5.55
CA LEU A 152 -7.49 -10.89 -5.71
C LEU A 152 -7.73 -10.04 -6.96
N ALA A 153 -7.81 -8.72 -6.77
CA ALA A 153 -7.80 -7.72 -7.83
C ALA A 153 -6.40 -7.10 -7.97
N LYS A 154 -6.02 -6.69 -9.19
CA LYS A 154 -4.82 -5.90 -9.48
C LYS A 154 -5.23 -4.54 -10.02
N LEU A 155 -4.59 -3.50 -9.52
CA LEU A 155 -4.65 -2.13 -10.02
C LEU A 155 -3.35 -1.82 -10.76
N SER A 156 -3.47 -1.45 -12.04
CA SER A 156 -2.38 -0.93 -12.85
C SER A 156 -2.59 0.56 -13.07
N PHE A 157 -1.59 1.36 -12.71
CA PHE A 157 -1.71 2.82 -12.80
C PHE A 157 -2.01 3.27 -14.23
N LYS A 158 -2.97 4.18 -14.37
CA LYS A 158 -3.41 4.71 -15.67
C LYS A 158 -3.06 6.18 -15.84
N ALA A 159 -3.50 7.03 -14.91
CA ALA A 159 -3.30 8.48 -14.98
C ALA A 159 -3.52 9.16 -13.63
N SER A 160 -3.09 10.41 -13.50
CA SER A 160 -3.39 11.27 -12.35
C SER A 160 -3.38 12.75 -12.70
N SER A 161 -3.98 13.59 -11.87
CA SER A 161 -3.91 15.06 -11.98
C SER A 161 -2.74 15.70 -11.23
N PHE A 162 -1.98 14.92 -10.44
CA PHE A 162 -0.92 15.41 -9.56
C PHE A 162 0.46 14.90 -9.95
N GLY A 163 0.60 14.42 -11.19
CA GLY A 163 1.89 14.09 -11.80
C GLY A 163 2.52 12.78 -11.34
N ALA A 164 1.74 11.87 -10.73
CA ALA A 164 2.18 10.48 -10.64
C ALA A 164 2.29 9.89 -12.06
N SER A 165 3.34 9.11 -12.29
CA SER A 165 3.65 8.49 -13.58
C SER A 165 3.52 6.97 -13.54
N HIS A 166 3.63 6.36 -12.37
CA HIS A 166 3.62 4.91 -12.21
C HIS A 166 2.92 4.51 -10.91
N GLY A 167 2.49 3.25 -10.86
CA GLY A 167 1.96 2.65 -9.65
C GLY A 167 1.51 1.20 -9.82
N PHE A 168 1.47 0.50 -8.69
CA PHE A 168 1.07 -0.89 -8.55
C PHE A 168 0.10 -1.00 -7.38
N GLY A 169 -0.96 -1.78 -7.53
CA GLY A 169 -1.87 -2.07 -6.43
C GLY A 169 -2.48 -3.45 -6.52
N TYR A 170 -2.81 -4.01 -5.36
CA TYR A 170 -3.54 -5.28 -5.26
C TYR A 170 -4.58 -5.19 -4.16
N GLY A 171 -5.76 -5.73 -4.43
CA GLY A 171 -6.92 -5.68 -3.55
C GLY A 171 -7.49 -7.04 -3.21
N SER A 172 -7.96 -7.17 -1.98
CA SER A 172 -8.69 -8.33 -1.48
C SER A 172 -9.75 -7.92 -0.46
N ASN A 173 -10.54 -8.89 0.01
CA ASN A 173 -11.47 -8.69 1.12
C ASN A 173 -10.89 -9.12 2.47
N ALA A 174 -9.65 -9.62 2.52
CA ALA A 174 -8.95 -9.84 3.78
C ALA A 174 -8.69 -8.50 4.49
N GLY A 175 -8.73 -8.51 5.82
CA GLY A 175 -8.41 -7.33 6.65
C GLY A 175 -7.00 -6.80 6.36
N LEU A 176 -6.80 -5.48 6.51
CA LEU A 176 -5.48 -4.85 6.36
C LEU A 176 -4.51 -5.17 7.51
N ASP A 177 -5.04 -5.74 8.60
CA ASP A 177 -4.31 -6.34 9.73
C ASP A 177 -3.96 -7.81 9.51
N LYS A 178 -4.39 -8.41 8.40
CA LYS A 178 -3.94 -9.75 7.99
C LYS A 178 -2.58 -9.65 7.33
N ARG A 179 -1.65 -10.48 7.78
CA ARG A 179 -0.30 -10.59 7.25
C ARG A 179 0.17 -12.04 7.27
N ALA A 180 1.04 -12.39 6.32
CA ALA A 180 1.85 -13.59 6.39
C ALA A 180 3.02 -13.39 7.37
N SER A 181 3.33 -14.42 8.15
CA SER A 181 4.52 -14.40 9.01
C SER A 181 5.80 -14.53 8.18
N MET A 182 6.96 -14.17 8.73
CA MET A 182 8.24 -14.41 8.04
C MET A 182 8.45 -15.90 7.73
N LYS A 183 7.94 -16.80 8.57
CA LYS A 183 7.96 -18.24 8.31
C LYS A 183 7.14 -18.60 7.07
N ASP A 184 5.93 -18.04 6.93
CA ASP A 184 5.08 -18.30 5.77
C ASP A 184 5.70 -17.71 4.50
N VAL A 185 6.26 -16.50 4.60
CA VAL A 185 6.99 -15.86 3.50
C VAL A 185 8.21 -16.68 3.06
N ALA A 186 8.96 -17.26 4.00
CA ALA A 186 10.10 -18.13 3.68
C ALA A 186 9.66 -19.43 2.98
N ALA A 187 8.45 -19.91 3.25
CA ALA A 187 7.93 -21.14 2.67
C ALA A 187 7.35 -20.98 1.26
N VAL A 188 7.20 -19.74 0.78
CA VAL A 188 6.75 -19.44 -0.60
C VAL A 188 7.77 -19.95 -1.61
N ASP A 189 7.31 -20.43 -2.75
CA ASP A 189 8.18 -20.68 -3.89
C ASP A 189 8.60 -19.36 -4.54
N HIS A 190 9.72 -18.80 -4.09
CA HIS A 190 10.30 -17.55 -4.60
C HIS A 190 10.68 -17.64 -6.09
N GLY A 191 10.73 -18.83 -6.68
CA GLY A 191 10.92 -19.02 -8.12
C GLY A 191 9.72 -18.57 -8.95
N LYS A 192 8.52 -18.46 -8.36
CA LYS A 192 7.30 -17.98 -9.01
C LYS A 192 7.12 -16.47 -8.93
N LEU A 193 7.79 -15.82 -7.97
CA LEU A 193 7.71 -14.37 -7.83
C LEU A 193 8.46 -13.71 -8.98
N ARG A 194 7.76 -12.80 -9.66
CA ARG A 194 8.27 -11.93 -10.72
C ARG A 194 8.36 -10.50 -10.19
N HIS A 195 9.05 -9.62 -10.90
CA HIS A 195 9.13 -8.22 -10.56
C HIS A 195 8.79 -7.33 -11.75
N GLU A 196 8.28 -6.15 -11.46
CA GLU A 196 8.20 -5.00 -12.38
C GLU A 196 8.58 -3.76 -11.58
N TYR A 197 9.48 -2.93 -12.11
CA TYR A 197 10.00 -1.76 -11.40
C TYR A 197 10.23 -0.56 -12.29
N TYR A 198 10.18 0.62 -11.66
CA TYR A 198 10.57 1.90 -12.22
C TYR A 198 11.35 2.67 -11.17
N LEU A 199 12.66 2.79 -11.37
CA LEU A 199 13.61 3.37 -10.42
C LEU A 199 14.33 4.55 -11.07
N TRP A 200 14.25 5.72 -10.44
CA TRP A 200 15.07 6.86 -10.81
C TRP A 200 16.46 6.70 -10.20
N LYS A 201 17.49 6.85 -11.03
CA LYS A 201 18.91 6.74 -10.65
C LYS A 201 19.73 7.78 -11.40
N THR A 202 21.00 7.90 -11.06
CA THR A 202 21.99 8.59 -11.90
C THR A 202 23.11 7.67 -12.32
N ASP A 203 23.67 7.91 -13.51
CA ASP A 203 24.85 7.19 -13.98
C ASP A 203 26.15 7.75 -13.34
N ALA A 204 27.30 7.21 -13.75
CA ALA A 204 28.61 7.66 -13.26
C ALA A 204 28.93 9.13 -13.56
N ASN A 205 28.22 9.77 -14.51
CA ASN A 205 28.35 11.18 -14.85
C ASN A 205 27.29 12.06 -14.16
N ASN A 206 26.57 11.51 -13.17
CA ASN A 206 25.45 12.15 -12.49
C ASN A 206 24.26 12.50 -13.41
N LYS A 207 24.17 11.87 -14.59
CA LYS A 207 23.05 12.05 -15.50
C LYS A 207 21.87 11.20 -15.02
N PRO A 208 20.71 11.81 -14.74
CA PRO A 208 19.51 11.08 -14.36
C PRO A 208 18.98 10.17 -15.47
N TYR A 209 18.45 9.01 -15.07
CA TYR A 209 17.69 8.12 -15.94
C TYR A 209 16.65 7.35 -15.12
N VAL A 210 15.68 6.75 -15.81
CA VAL A 210 14.76 5.76 -15.22
C VAL A 210 15.25 4.38 -15.64
N ASP A 211 15.69 3.60 -14.66
CA ASP A 211 15.90 2.16 -14.77
C ASP A 211 14.53 1.49 -14.65
N SER A 212 14.16 0.68 -15.64
CA SER A 212 12.90 -0.05 -15.64
C SER A 212 13.09 -1.44 -16.19
N GLY A 213 12.40 -2.40 -15.59
CA GLY A 213 12.43 -3.77 -16.03
C GLY A 213 11.24 -4.55 -15.51
N ALA A 214 10.89 -5.61 -16.22
CA ALA A 214 9.98 -6.64 -15.76
C ALA A 214 10.59 -8.00 -16.03
N GLY A 215 10.29 -8.99 -15.20
CA GLY A 215 10.79 -10.35 -15.40
C GLY A 215 10.76 -11.20 -14.15
N GLY A 216 11.33 -12.39 -14.29
CA GLY A 216 11.44 -13.33 -13.18
C GLY A 216 12.62 -14.27 -13.36
N PRO A 217 13.03 -14.94 -12.28
CA PRO A 217 12.46 -14.81 -10.93
C PRO A 217 12.91 -13.55 -10.18
N PHE A 218 12.28 -13.26 -9.04
CA PHE A 218 12.77 -12.29 -8.07
C PHE A 218 14.24 -12.59 -7.73
N TRP A 219 15.09 -11.56 -7.69
CA TRP A 219 16.56 -11.74 -7.68
C TRP A 219 17.08 -12.42 -6.42
N MET A 220 16.34 -12.37 -5.30
CA MET A 220 16.72 -13.02 -4.04
C MET A 220 15.72 -14.14 -3.71
N ARG A 221 16.16 -15.39 -3.82
CA ARG A 221 15.30 -16.58 -3.67
C ARG A 221 15.65 -17.45 -2.48
N ASP A 222 16.93 -17.50 -2.14
CA ASP A 222 17.48 -18.41 -1.14
C ASP A 222 17.42 -17.77 0.25
N TRP A 223 16.21 -17.62 0.76
CA TRP A 223 15.96 -17.02 2.08
C TRP A 223 16.13 -18.03 3.20
N SER A 224 16.81 -17.61 4.27
CA SER A 224 16.86 -18.35 5.53
C SER A 224 16.10 -17.59 6.61
N LEU A 225 15.22 -18.29 7.32
CA LEU A 225 14.55 -17.75 8.50
C LEU A 225 15.57 -17.59 9.63
N CYS A 226 15.68 -16.38 10.18
CA CYS A 226 16.67 -16.06 11.22
C CYS A 226 16.12 -15.00 12.20
N GLY A 227 16.98 -14.47 13.09
CA GLY A 227 16.57 -13.49 14.10
C GLY A 227 15.48 -14.01 15.06
N GLY A 228 15.48 -15.32 15.33
CA GLY A 228 14.42 -15.99 16.09
C GLY A 228 13.06 -16.03 15.38
N GLY A 229 13.06 -16.04 14.04
CA GLY A 229 11.85 -16.04 13.21
C GLY A 229 11.29 -14.66 12.88
N LYS A 230 12.03 -13.59 13.20
CA LYS A 230 11.60 -12.19 13.00
C LYS A 230 12.00 -11.60 11.65
N CYS A 231 12.94 -12.24 10.95
CA CYS A 231 13.43 -11.79 9.66
C CYS A 231 13.89 -12.98 8.80
N LEU A 232 14.06 -12.70 7.51
CA LEU A 232 14.80 -13.55 6.59
C LEU A 232 16.12 -12.87 6.26
N GLY A 233 17.15 -13.68 6.05
CA GLY A 233 18.44 -13.24 5.57
C GLY A 233 18.94 -14.16 4.45
N GLY A 234 19.75 -13.61 3.56
CA GLY A 234 20.44 -14.39 2.55
C GLY A 234 21.48 -13.58 1.80
N GLU A 235 22.23 -14.26 0.94
CA GLU A 235 23.40 -13.72 0.29
C GLU A 235 23.48 -14.19 -1.16
N THR A 236 23.89 -13.31 -2.08
CA THR A 236 24.15 -13.69 -3.48
C THR A 236 25.63 -14.03 -3.72
N ALA A 237 25.93 -14.70 -4.83
CA ALA A 237 27.30 -15.13 -5.16
C ALA A 237 28.33 -13.99 -5.29
N LYS A 238 27.89 -12.76 -5.65
CA LYS A 238 28.70 -11.54 -5.51
C LYS A 238 28.23 -10.88 -4.22
N PRO A 239 28.94 -11.11 -3.09
CA PRO A 239 28.36 -11.09 -1.75
C PRO A 239 27.53 -9.83 -1.52
N THR A 240 26.22 -9.95 -1.74
CA THR A 240 25.23 -8.91 -1.47
C THR A 240 24.40 -9.42 -0.33
N GLU A 241 24.42 -8.70 0.77
CA GLU A 241 23.70 -9.01 1.99
C GLU A 241 22.25 -8.61 1.80
N TYR A 242 21.30 -9.54 1.92
CA TYR A 242 19.87 -9.28 1.84
C TYR A 242 19.17 -9.57 3.17
N TYR A 243 18.26 -8.68 3.54
CA TYR A 243 17.43 -8.80 4.73
C TYR A 243 15.98 -8.50 4.37
N LEU A 244 15.06 -9.29 4.92
CA LEU A 244 13.61 -9.04 4.86
C LEU A 244 13.06 -9.09 6.29
N ALA A 245 12.29 -8.07 6.69
CA ALA A 245 11.65 -8.07 8.00
C ALA A 245 10.39 -7.20 8.02
N ALA A 246 9.59 -7.35 9.07
CA ALA A 246 8.63 -6.31 9.45
C ALA A 246 9.39 -5.02 9.81
N PRO A 247 8.87 -3.81 9.53
CA PRO A 247 9.63 -2.59 9.76
C PRO A 247 9.69 -2.19 11.24
N ASN A 248 9.01 -2.91 12.13
CA ASN A 248 9.35 -2.96 13.56
C ASN A 248 8.77 -4.21 14.25
N GLY A 249 9.25 -4.49 15.47
CA GLY A 249 8.84 -5.66 16.26
C GLY A 249 7.40 -5.67 16.79
N SER A 250 6.59 -4.64 16.51
CA SER A 250 5.18 -4.53 16.91
C SER A 250 4.21 -4.47 15.73
N VAL A 251 4.70 -4.54 14.49
CA VAL A 251 3.83 -4.47 13.32
C VAL A 251 2.99 -5.74 13.23
N THR A 252 1.66 -5.55 13.22
CA THR A 252 0.68 -6.59 12.94
C THR A 252 0.02 -6.42 11.57
N ASP A 253 0.32 -5.33 10.86
CA ASP A 253 -0.20 -5.04 9.53
C ASP A 253 0.68 -5.63 8.41
N ARG A 254 0.29 -5.38 7.16
CA ARG A 254 0.94 -5.88 5.94
C ARG A 254 2.33 -5.30 5.64
N ARG A 255 2.90 -4.43 6.48
CA ARG A 255 4.20 -3.83 6.18
C ARG A 255 5.35 -4.81 6.34
N ASP A 256 6.23 -4.81 5.34
CA ASP A 256 7.56 -5.42 5.35
C ASP A 256 8.60 -4.45 4.77
N THR A 257 9.88 -4.76 4.90
CA THR A 257 10.96 -3.99 4.28
C THR A 257 12.06 -4.93 3.79
N ILE A 258 12.60 -4.64 2.61
CA ILE A 258 13.86 -5.22 2.15
C ILE A 258 14.98 -4.21 2.39
N TRP A 259 16.07 -4.70 2.95
CA TRP A 259 17.33 -3.97 3.05
C TRP A 259 18.43 -4.79 2.41
N HIS A 260 19.24 -4.17 1.56
CA HIS A 260 20.41 -4.85 1.02
C HIS A 260 21.57 -3.92 0.67
N TRP A 261 22.76 -4.50 0.61
CA TRP A 261 24.01 -3.82 0.29
C TRP A 261 25.10 -4.82 -0.11
N VAL A 262 26.08 -4.36 -0.87
CA VAL A 262 27.21 -5.20 -1.31
C VAL A 262 28.28 -5.25 -0.23
N ARG A 263 28.70 -6.45 0.18
CA ARG A 263 29.62 -6.69 1.31
C ARG A 263 30.89 -5.84 1.25
N GLN A 264 31.48 -5.76 0.07
CA GLN A 264 32.68 -4.97 -0.20
C GLN A 264 32.55 -3.50 0.26
N LEU A 265 31.35 -2.92 0.17
CA LEU A 265 31.15 -1.52 0.60
C LEU A 265 31.36 -1.32 2.10
N ALA A 266 31.13 -2.34 2.93
CA ALA A 266 31.44 -2.29 4.36
C ALA A 266 32.93 -2.58 4.59
N ASP A 267 33.48 -3.59 3.89
CA ASP A 267 34.88 -3.99 4.03
C ASP A 267 35.85 -2.87 3.64
N ASP A 268 35.59 -2.17 2.55
CA ASP A 268 36.36 -1.00 2.09
C ASP A 268 36.33 0.17 3.10
N ARG A 269 35.41 0.12 4.07
CA ARG A 269 35.23 1.12 5.14
C ARG A 269 35.64 0.60 6.53
N ASP A 270 36.17 -0.62 6.62
CA ASP A 270 36.45 -1.30 7.90
C ASP A 270 35.19 -1.41 8.81
N GLU A 271 34.03 -1.64 8.20
CA GLU A 271 32.75 -1.78 8.89
C GLU A 271 32.25 -3.24 8.82
N TYR A 272 31.68 -3.75 9.93
CA TYR A 272 31.02 -5.06 9.89
C TYR A 272 29.68 -5.00 9.16
N CYS A 273 28.83 -4.03 9.51
CA CYS A 273 27.56 -3.75 8.84
C CYS A 273 27.66 -2.44 8.09
N TYR A 274 27.25 -2.42 6.82
CA TYR A 274 27.34 -1.22 6.01
C TYR A 274 26.46 -0.08 6.54
N THR A 275 27.08 1.05 6.86
CA THR A 275 26.38 2.26 7.34
C THR A 275 26.18 3.31 6.24
N GLY A 276 26.78 3.11 5.06
CA GLY A 276 26.69 4.03 3.94
C GLY A 276 25.35 3.95 3.18
N ASN A 277 25.36 4.30 1.89
CA ASN A 277 24.14 4.39 1.08
C ASN A 277 23.64 3.02 0.61
N SER A 278 22.97 2.29 1.49
CA SER A 278 22.33 1.01 1.20
C SER A 278 20.94 1.16 0.59
N HIS A 279 20.46 0.11 -0.08
CA HIS A 279 19.13 0.05 -0.65
C HIS A 279 18.08 -0.30 0.41
N VAL A 280 17.12 0.60 0.65
CA VAL A 280 15.97 0.36 1.55
C VAL A 280 14.66 0.39 0.77
N LYS A 281 13.86 -0.66 0.95
CA LYS A 281 12.67 -0.92 0.17
C LYS A 281 11.48 -1.24 1.07
N PRO A 282 10.79 -0.21 1.60
CA PRO A 282 9.47 -0.37 2.21
C PRO A 282 8.49 -1.09 1.28
N MET A 283 7.71 -2.02 1.84
CA MET A 283 6.80 -2.87 1.10
C MET A 283 5.51 -3.13 1.87
N MET A 284 4.46 -3.48 1.13
CA MET A 284 3.18 -3.95 1.64
C MET A 284 2.88 -5.33 1.03
N GLN A 285 2.61 -6.31 1.88
CA GLN A 285 2.26 -7.67 1.47
C GLN A 285 0.97 -7.68 0.64
N ILE A 286 0.99 -8.46 -0.43
CA ILE A 286 -0.18 -8.81 -1.24
C ILE A 286 -0.79 -10.06 -0.61
N ILE A 287 -1.93 -9.90 0.05
CA ILE A 287 -2.69 -10.97 0.69
C ILE A 287 -4.03 -11.10 -0.03
N ASP A 288 -4.39 -12.28 -0.52
CA ASP A 288 -5.69 -12.55 -1.13
C ASP A 288 -6.83 -12.63 -0.10
N SER A 289 -8.05 -12.83 -0.56
CA SER A 289 -9.24 -12.87 0.32
C SER A 289 -9.28 -14.09 1.25
N ASP A 290 -8.51 -15.13 0.96
CA ASP A 290 -8.41 -16.34 1.81
C ASP A 290 -7.24 -16.23 2.81
N GLY A 291 -6.43 -15.16 2.73
CA GLY A 291 -5.26 -14.96 3.58
C GLY A 291 -3.95 -15.48 2.98
N GLY A 292 -3.95 -15.94 1.73
CA GLY A 292 -2.76 -16.40 1.01
C GLY A 292 -1.85 -15.23 0.63
N PHE A 293 -0.54 -15.42 0.76
CA PHE A 293 0.48 -14.45 0.39
C PHE A 293 0.93 -14.63 -1.07
N HIS A 294 1.02 -13.51 -1.81
CA HIS A 294 1.32 -13.50 -3.25
C HIS A 294 2.45 -12.54 -3.65
N GLY A 295 3.17 -11.97 -2.67
CA GLY A 295 4.27 -11.04 -2.91
C GLY A 295 4.07 -9.67 -2.24
N TRP A 296 4.59 -8.63 -2.85
CA TRP A 296 4.59 -7.25 -2.35
C TRP A 296 4.37 -6.21 -3.45
N VAL A 297 3.79 -5.08 -3.06
CA VAL A 297 4.04 -3.79 -3.72
C VAL A 297 4.97 -2.97 -2.85
N GLY A 298 5.82 -2.14 -3.44
CA GLY A 298 6.82 -1.42 -2.67
C GLY A 298 7.33 -0.16 -3.32
N ALA A 299 8.11 0.58 -2.53
CA ALA A 299 8.86 1.73 -2.96
C ALA A 299 10.34 1.52 -2.65
N GLU A 300 11.21 1.88 -3.57
CA GLU A 300 12.61 2.14 -3.27
C GLU A 300 12.69 3.58 -2.75
N ALA A 301 13.19 3.75 -1.53
CA ALA A 301 13.28 5.05 -0.85
C ALA A 301 14.69 5.24 -0.28
N SER A 302 15.68 4.91 -1.11
CA SER A 302 17.11 4.93 -0.78
C SER A 302 17.67 6.33 -0.99
N LEU A 303 17.22 7.29 -0.16
CA LEU A 303 17.73 8.65 -0.17
C LEU A 303 19.13 8.68 0.48
N SER A 304 20.11 9.18 -0.25
CA SER A 304 21.50 9.18 0.23
C SER A 304 21.69 10.12 1.41
N GLN A 305 22.47 9.64 2.38
CA GLN A 305 22.84 10.35 3.60
C GLN A 305 24.26 10.91 3.54
N THR A 306 25.06 10.44 2.59
CA THR A 306 26.51 10.67 2.53
C THR A 306 26.92 11.52 1.33
N SER A 307 26.04 11.72 0.36
CA SER A 307 26.30 12.57 -0.81
C SER A 307 25.39 13.81 -0.79
N PRO A 308 25.90 15.02 -1.08
CA PRO A 308 25.05 16.19 -1.24
C PRO A 308 24.19 16.08 -2.50
N GLY A 309 22.91 16.45 -2.41
CA GLY A 309 21.96 16.39 -3.53
C GLY A 309 21.55 14.97 -3.97
N THR A 310 20.78 14.88 -5.06
CA THR A 310 20.05 13.65 -5.42
C THR A 310 20.85 12.61 -6.21
N ASN A 311 22.13 12.86 -6.50
CA ASN A 311 22.96 11.99 -7.35
C ASN A 311 23.27 10.60 -6.77
N ALA A 312 22.97 10.37 -5.49
CA ALA A 312 23.12 9.06 -4.89
C ALA A 312 21.76 8.53 -4.39
N ASP A 313 20.66 9.19 -4.77
CA ASP A 313 19.34 8.67 -4.43
C ASP A 313 18.97 7.56 -5.42
N ASP A 314 18.45 6.46 -4.89
CA ASP A 314 17.70 5.47 -5.66
C ASP A 314 16.25 5.52 -5.16
N VAL A 315 15.35 5.94 -6.04
CA VAL A 315 13.95 6.15 -5.66
C VAL A 315 13.00 5.68 -6.73
N GLY A 316 11.94 4.99 -6.34
CA GLY A 316 11.01 4.46 -7.33
C GLY A 316 10.00 3.50 -6.76
N LEU A 317 9.31 2.81 -7.65
CA LEU A 317 8.22 1.89 -7.30
C LEU A 317 8.50 0.53 -7.89
N PHE A 318 8.01 -0.51 -7.22
CA PHE A 318 8.08 -1.85 -7.75
C PHE A 318 6.92 -2.70 -7.25
N GLU A 319 6.67 -3.78 -7.97
CA GLU A 319 5.96 -4.96 -7.46
C GLU A 319 6.89 -6.17 -7.52
N ILE A 320 6.71 -7.08 -6.55
CA ILE A 320 7.26 -8.43 -6.58
C ILE A 320 6.06 -9.35 -6.39
N SER A 321 5.57 -10.03 -7.42
CA SER A 321 4.37 -10.87 -7.30
C SER A 321 4.34 -12.00 -8.32
N GLU A 322 3.52 -13.02 -8.06
CA GLU A 322 3.25 -14.09 -9.04
C GLU A 322 2.55 -13.58 -10.31
N PHE A 323 1.98 -12.37 -10.25
CA PHE A 323 1.15 -11.76 -11.29
C PHE A 323 1.82 -10.58 -12.00
N SER A 324 3.11 -10.36 -11.75
CA SER A 324 3.87 -9.36 -12.48
C SER A 324 4.14 -9.82 -13.91
N LYS A 325 4.36 -8.85 -14.80
CA LYS A 325 4.58 -9.12 -16.23
C LYS A 325 5.76 -10.07 -16.41
N SER A 326 5.65 -10.99 -17.37
CA SER A 326 6.83 -11.67 -17.90
C SER A 326 7.65 -10.67 -18.71
N ALA A 327 8.98 -10.81 -18.66
CA ALA A 327 9.90 -10.10 -19.54
C ALA A 327 9.57 -10.35 -21.03
#